data_AF-A0A9D1H0N7-F1
#
_entry.id   AF-A0A9D1H0N7-F1
#
_cell.length_a   1.000
_cell.length_b   1.000
_cell.length_c   1.000
_cell.angle_alpha   90.00
_cell.angle_beta   90.00
_cell.angle_gamma   90.00
#
_symmetry.space_group_name_H-M   'P 1'
#
loop_
_entity.id
_entity.type
_entity.pdbx_description
1 polymer ?
#
loop_
_entity_poly.entity_id
_entity_poly.type
_entity_poly.pdbx_seq_one_letter_code
_entity_poly.pdbx_strand_id
1 'polypeptide(L)'
;MSDRNPADFTMVRRHNARHVLMALRGSASVTLSELARSTGLSRRTTGGVLDDLVERGLAEELAPSPGSSGRPAKRYRFRGDAGRVVGIAIAPDHLVATVVDLDGVVLRTERQRLDPETPAPERLRAIEALAK
;
A
#
# COMPACT_ATOMS: atom_id res chain seq x y z
N MET A 1 -25.67 -5.69 -28.43
CA MET A 1 -24.23 -5.71 -28.07
C MET A 1 -23.93 -4.40 -27.38
N SER A 2 -23.72 -4.42 -26.06
CA SER A 2 -23.50 -3.20 -25.26
C SER A 2 -22.10 -2.63 -25.55
N ASP A 3 -22.09 -1.37 -25.98
CA ASP A 3 -20.92 -0.55 -26.25
C ASP A 3 -20.22 -0.25 -24.92
N ARG A 4 -19.02 -0.82 -24.69
CA ARG A 4 -18.31 -0.66 -23.41
C ARG A 4 -17.53 0.65 -23.40
N ASN A 5 -17.90 1.56 -22.50
CA ASN A 5 -17.30 2.88 -22.35
C ASN A 5 -15.85 2.76 -21.80
N PRO A 6 -14.86 3.50 -22.33
CA PRO A 6 -13.50 3.60 -21.76
C PRO A 6 -13.44 3.86 -20.24
N ALA A 7 -14.41 4.59 -19.69
CA ALA A 7 -14.52 4.82 -18.25
C ALA A 7 -14.75 3.51 -17.45
N ASP A 8 -15.55 2.57 -18.00
CA ASP A 8 -15.84 1.28 -17.36
C ASP A 8 -14.58 0.42 -17.28
N PHE A 9 -13.78 0.40 -18.35
CA PHE A 9 -12.52 -0.34 -18.35
C PHE A 9 -11.51 0.20 -17.35
N THR A 10 -11.44 1.53 -17.19
CA THR A 10 -10.56 2.17 -16.20
C THR A 10 -10.99 1.85 -14.78
N MET A 11 -12.30 1.86 -14.51
CA MET A 11 -12.86 1.48 -13.21
C MET A 11 -12.58 0.01 -12.90
N VAL A 12 -12.79 -0.90 -13.85
CA VAL A 12 -12.51 -2.34 -13.69
C VAL A 12 -11.01 -2.57 -13.45
N ARG A 13 -10.12 -1.90 -14.19
CA ARG A 13 -8.67 -2.02 -13.97
C ARG A 13 -8.28 -1.55 -12.58
N ARG A 14 -8.82 -0.40 -12.12
CA ARG A 14 -8.59 0.12 -10.77
C ARG A 14 -9.12 -0.82 -9.68
N HIS A 15 -10.30 -1.41 -9.90
CA HIS A 15 -10.88 -2.39 -8.99
C HIS A 15 -9.99 -3.64 -8.86
N ASN A 16 -9.57 -4.20 -10.00
CA ASN A 16 -8.67 -5.37 -10.04
C ASN A 16 -7.33 -5.06 -9.36
N ALA A 17 -6.74 -3.89 -9.66
CA ALA A 17 -5.49 -3.45 -9.04
C ALA A 17 -5.60 -3.38 -7.52
N ARG A 18 -6.70 -2.79 -7.00
CA ARG A 18 -6.95 -2.75 -5.56
C ARG A 18 -7.11 -4.15 -4.97
N HIS A 19 -7.86 -5.05 -5.61
CA HIS A 19 -8.07 -6.41 -5.13
C HIS A 19 -6.75 -7.19 -5.01
N VAL A 20 -5.93 -7.17 -6.07
CA VAL A 20 -4.62 -7.84 -6.10
C VAL A 20 -3.68 -7.23 -5.05
N LEU A 21 -3.62 -5.90 -4.96
CA LEU A 21 -2.79 -5.20 -3.98
C LEU A 21 -3.15 -5.59 -2.54
N MET A 22 -4.44 -5.61 -2.20
CA MET A 22 -4.89 -5.96 -0.85
C MET A 22 -4.63 -7.43 -0.52
N ALA A 23 -4.84 -8.35 -1.48
CA ALA A 23 -4.54 -9.77 -1.30
C ALA A 23 -3.03 -10.02 -1.13
N LEU A 24 -2.20 -9.30 -1.89
CA LEU A 24 -0.74 -9.37 -1.76
C LEU A 24 -0.27 -8.82 -0.41
N ARG A 25 -0.82 -7.68 0.03
CA ARG A 25 -0.51 -7.05 1.32
C ARG A 25 -0.87 -7.93 2.52
N GLY A 26 -1.96 -8.70 2.44
CA GLY A 26 -2.41 -9.59 3.51
C GLY A 26 -1.57 -10.87 3.69
N SER A 27 -0.48 -11.04 2.95
CA SER A 27 0.32 -12.28 2.94
C SER A 27 1.83 -11.96 2.99
N ALA A 28 2.63 -12.81 3.64
CA ALA A 28 4.09 -12.65 3.65
C ALA A 28 4.71 -12.81 2.25
N SER A 29 4.28 -13.81 1.48
CA SER A 29 4.54 -13.94 0.05
C SER A 29 3.56 -14.90 -0.61
N VAL A 30 3.29 -14.71 -1.90
CA VAL A 30 2.37 -15.56 -2.69
C VAL A 30 2.89 -15.80 -4.10
N THR A 31 2.53 -16.92 -4.69
CA THR A 31 2.69 -17.18 -6.13
C THR A 31 1.58 -16.50 -6.92
N LEU A 32 1.81 -16.26 -8.22
CA LEU A 32 0.77 -15.76 -9.14
C LEU A 32 -0.51 -16.63 -9.11
N SER A 33 -0.36 -17.94 -8.95
CA SER A 33 -1.46 -18.90 -8.91
C SER A 33 -2.30 -18.76 -7.63
N GLU A 34 -1.63 -18.58 -6.48
CA GLU A 34 -2.31 -18.35 -5.21
C GLU A 34 -3.05 -17.02 -5.23
N LEU A 35 -2.42 -15.98 -5.78
CA LEU A 35 -2.99 -14.65 -5.89
C LEU A 35 -4.20 -14.61 -6.84
N ALA A 36 -4.13 -15.30 -7.98
CA ALA A 36 -5.27 -15.44 -8.90
C ALA A 36 -6.44 -16.19 -8.24
N ARG A 37 -6.15 -17.26 -7.49
CA ARG A 37 -7.18 -18.00 -6.74
C ARG A 37 -7.83 -17.16 -5.64
N SER A 38 -7.05 -16.44 -4.85
CA SER A 38 -7.57 -15.65 -3.72
C SER A 38 -8.36 -14.41 -4.18
N THR A 39 -7.99 -13.83 -5.32
CA THR A 39 -8.68 -12.66 -5.88
C THR A 39 -9.87 -13.02 -6.78
N GLY A 40 -10.01 -14.29 -7.20
CA GLY A 40 -11.02 -14.72 -8.17
C GLY A 40 -10.77 -14.25 -9.60
N LEU A 41 -9.61 -13.65 -9.88
CA LEU A 41 -9.25 -13.12 -11.19
C LEU A 41 -8.57 -14.18 -12.06
N SER A 42 -8.64 -13.97 -13.38
CA SER A 42 -7.88 -14.81 -14.30
C SER A 42 -6.37 -14.66 -14.04
N ARG A 43 -5.60 -15.71 -14.35
CA ARG A 43 -4.13 -15.68 -14.24
C ARG A 43 -3.50 -14.57 -15.08
N ARG A 44 -4.05 -14.30 -16.27
CA ARG A 44 -3.59 -13.22 -17.17
C ARG A 44 -3.85 -11.84 -16.57
N THR A 45 -5.05 -11.62 -16.02
CA THR A 45 -5.41 -10.36 -15.38
C THR A 45 -4.56 -10.11 -14.13
N THR A 46 -4.40 -11.13 -13.30
CA THR A 46 -3.57 -11.05 -12.09
C THR A 46 -2.12 -10.76 -12.44
N GLY A 47 -1.58 -11.43 -13.48
CA GLY A 47 -0.21 -11.23 -13.95
C GLY A 47 0.04 -9.78 -14.38
N GLY A 48 -0.80 -9.25 -15.28
CA GLY A 48 -0.63 -7.86 -15.73
C GLY A 48 -0.74 -6.83 -14.61
N VAL A 49 -1.65 -7.04 -13.64
CA VAL A 49 -1.74 -6.16 -12.46
C VAL A 49 -0.50 -6.29 -11.57
N LEU A 50 0.01 -7.50 -11.39
CA LEU A 50 1.20 -7.74 -10.58
C LEU A 50 2.45 -7.12 -11.20
N ASP A 51 2.60 -7.24 -12.52
CA ASP A 51 3.67 -6.58 -13.28
C ASP A 51 3.60 -5.06 -13.11
N ASP A 52 2.41 -4.45 -13.24
CA ASP A 52 2.20 -3.01 -12.98
C ASP A 52 2.60 -2.61 -11.54
N LEU A 53 2.33 -3.47 -10.55
CA LEU A 53 2.71 -3.21 -9.15
C LEU A 53 4.22 -3.33 -8.92
N VAL A 54 4.88 -4.27 -9.58
CA VAL A 54 6.34 -4.44 -9.54
C VAL A 54 7.04 -3.25 -10.21
N GLU A 55 6.56 -2.83 -11.38
CA GLU A 55 7.07 -1.65 -12.08
C GLU A 55 6.97 -0.38 -11.22
N ARG A 56 5.87 -0.24 -10.47
CA ARG A 56 5.65 0.87 -9.52
C ARG A 56 6.40 0.71 -8.20
N GLY A 57 7.15 -0.38 -8.00
CA GLY A 57 7.90 -0.66 -6.78
C GLY A 57 7.03 -1.00 -5.56
N LEU A 58 5.75 -1.30 -5.74
CA LEU A 58 4.82 -1.68 -4.64
C LEU A 58 4.81 -3.18 -4.37
N ALA A 59 5.36 -3.97 -5.29
CA ALA A 59 5.56 -5.40 -5.14
C ALA A 59 6.99 -5.74 -5.57
N GLU A 60 7.50 -6.90 -5.12
CA GLU A 60 8.72 -7.48 -5.66
C GLU A 60 8.56 -8.97 -5.90
N GLU A 61 9.28 -9.45 -6.93
CA GLU A 61 9.50 -10.86 -7.16
C GLU A 61 10.62 -11.35 -6.24
N LEU A 62 10.34 -12.43 -5.52
CA LEU A 62 11.28 -13.11 -4.64
C LEU A 62 11.95 -14.27 -5.37
N ALA A 63 13.23 -14.48 -5.05
CA ALA A 63 13.95 -15.65 -5.52
C ALA A 63 13.24 -16.95 -5.08
N PRO A 64 13.27 -17.99 -5.91
CA PRO A 64 12.83 -19.33 -5.51
C PRO A 64 13.44 -19.77 -4.18
N SER A 65 12.63 -20.39 -3.31
CA SER A 65 13.17 -21.07 -2.13
C SER A 65 14.00 -22.29 -2.55
N PRO A 66 15.20 -22.50 -1.97
CA PRO A 66 15.98 -23.71 -2.21
C PRO A 66 15.19 -24.96 -1.80
N GLY A 67 15.19 -26.00 -2.64
CA GLY A 67 14.65 -27.32 -2.27
C GLY A 67 13.29 -27.71 -2.83
N SER A 68 12.63 -26.90 -3.67
CA SER A 68 11.45 -27.38 -4.41
C SER A 68 11.87 -28.25 -5.60
N SER A 69 11.45 -29.51 -5.65
CA SER A 69 11.62 -30.35 -6.84
C SER A 69 10.79 -29.80 -8.01
N GLY A 70 11.41 -29.61 -9.18
CA GLY A 70 10.78 -29.03 -10.38
C GLY A 70 11.13 -27.56 -10.60
N ARG A 71 10.45 -26.87 -11.54
CA ARG A 71 10.61 -25.42 -11.76
C ARG A 71 9.88 -24.68 -10.64
N PRO A 72 10.57 -24.03 -9.69
CA PRO A 72 9.91 -23.35 -8.59
C PRO A 72 9.02 -22.23 -9.12
N ALA A 73 7.81 -22.11 -8.59
CA ALA A 73 6.95 -20.98 -8.92
C ALA A 73 7.55 -19.70 -8.32
N LYS A 74 7.62 -18.64 -9.14
CA LYS A 74 7.96 -17.29 -8.67
C LYS A 74 7.04 -16.87 -7.53
N ARG A 75 7.61 -16.27 -6.49
CA ARG A 75 6.89 -15.70 -5.36
C ARG A 75 6.96 -14.20 -5.42
N TYR A 76 5.97 -13.54 -4.85
CA TYR A 76 5.86 -12.10 -4.80
C TYR A 76 5.48 -11.66 -3.40
N ARG A 77 6.01 -10.53 -2.96
CA ARG A 77 5.58 -9.87 -1.71
C ARG A 77 5.20 -8.42 -1.97
N PHE A 78 4.36 -7.90 -1.09
CA PHE A 78 4.11 -6.47 -0.99
C PHE A 78 5.35 -5.77 -0.42
N ARG A 79 5.59 -4.54 -0.89
CA ARG A 79 6.66 -3.67 -0.37
C ARG A 79 6.06 -2.59 0.53
N GLY A 80 5.76 -2.95 1.78
CA GLY A 80 5.35 -1.99 2.80
C GLY A 80 6.35 -0.84 2.95
N ASP A 81 7.63 -1.17 2.81
CA ASP A 81 8.76 -0.25 2.88
C ASP A 81 8.91 0.68 1.67
N ALA A 82 8.16 0.49 0.58
CA ALA A 82 8.27 1.29 -0.65
C ALA A 82 7.75 2.73 -0.52
N GLY A 83 7.10 3.07 0.58
CA GLY A 83 6.58 4.41 0.81
C GLY A 83 6.43 4.71 2.30
N ARG A 84 6.10 5.96 2.59
CA ARG A 84 5.84 6.46 3.94
C ARG A 84 4.54 7.25 3.93
N VAL A 85 3.76 7.12 4.99
CA VAL A 85 2.54 7.89 5.22
C VAL A 85 2.71 8.62 6.55
N VAL A 86 2.39 9.91 6.56
CA VAL A 86 2.35 10.71 7.79
C VAL A 86 0.90 10.88 8.20
N GLY A 87 0.56 10.40 9.39
CA GLY A 87 -0.72 10.68 10.04
C GLY A 87 -0.53 11.77 11.09
N ILE A 88 -1.39 12.79 11.07
CA ILE A 88 -1.38 13.88 12.06
C ILE A 88 -2.71 13.86 12.80
N ALA A 89 -2.64 13.72 14.13
CA ALA A 89 -3.78 13.87 15.03
C ALA A 89 -3.67 15.20 15.77
N ILE A 90 -4.74 15.99 15.71
CA ILE A 90 -4.83 17.32 16.32
C ILE A 90 -5.78 17.21 17.51
N ALA A 91 -5.28 17.51 18.70
CA ALA A 91 -6.05 17.63 19.92
C ALA A 91 -5.97 19.07 20.48
N PRO A 92 -6.83 19.45 21.43
CA PRO A 92 -6.81 20.80 22.00
C PRO A 92 -5.45 21.17 22.59
N ASP A 93 -4.80 20.27 23.32
CA ASP A 93 -3.58 20.49 24.11
C ASP A 93 -2.31 19.87 23.49
N HIS A 94 -2.42 19.22 22.33
CA HIS A 94 -1.27 18.60 21.67
C HIS A 94 -1.51 18.24 20.20
N LEU A 95 -0.41 18.01 19.49
CA LEU A 95 -0.35 17.37 18.19
C LEU A 95 0.39 16.04 18.32
N VAL A 96 -0.04 15.04 17.55
CA VAL A 96 0.70 13.80 17.35
C VAL A 96 0.94 13.63 15.85
N ALA A 97 2.19 13.48 15.46
CA ALA A 97 2.57 13.07 14.10
C ALA A 97 3.14 11.65 14.15
N THR A 98 2.65 10.78 13.28
CA THR A 98 3.12 9.39 13.18
C THR A 98 3.50 9.09 11.75
N VAL A 99 4.74 8.63 11.56
CA VAL A 99 5.23 8.10 10.29
C VAL A 99 5.02 6.60 10.30
N VAL A 100 4.27 6.10 9.32
CA VAL A 100 4.09 4.67 9.07
C VAL A 100 4.62 4.29 7.69
N ASP A 101 4.97 3.03 7.50
CA ASP A 101 5.15 2.48 6.16
C ASP A 101 3.79 2.16 5.51
N LEU A 102 3.80 1.62 4.28
CA LEU A 102 2.55 1.26 3.58
C LEU A 102 1.85 0.04 4.16
N ASP A 103 2.51 -0.73 5.03
CA ASP A 103 1.90 -1.78 5.83
C ASP A 103 1.25 -1.24 7.10
N GLY A 104 1.43 0.04 7.42
CA GLY A 104 0.93 0.67 8.63
C GLY A 104 1.82 0.42 9.84
N VAL A 105 3.03 -0.10 9.63
CA VAL A 105 4.03 -0.26 10.69
C VAL A 105 4.50 1.12 11.10
N VAL A 106 4.37 1.44 12.38
CA VAL A 106 4.86 2.71 12.95
C VAL A 106 6.38 2.72 12.96
N LEU A 107 6.95 3.71 12.30
CA LEU A 107 8.39 3.93 12.23
C LEU A 107 8.84 5.01 13.22
N ARG A 108 8.00 6.05 13.39
CA ARG A 108 8.26 7.14 14.33
C ARG A 108 6.95 7.80 14.76
N THR A 109 6.90 8.21 16.02
CA THR A 109 5.82 9.05 16.54
C THR A 109 6.43 10.23 17.29
N GLU A 110 5.96 11.43 16.98
CA GLU A 110 6.32 12.67 17.66
C GLU A 110 5.08 13.30 18.27
N ARG A 111 5.26 13.86 19.47
CA ARG A 111 4.20 14.55 20.20
C ARG A 111 4.66 15.93 20.60
N GLN A 112 3.92 16.94 20.16
CA GLN A 112 4.16 18.33 20.55
C GLN A 112 3.01 18.81 21.42
N ARG A 113 3.31 19.32 22.62
CA ARG A 113 2.30 20.03 23.42
C ARG A 113 1.94 21.34 22.74
N LEU A 114 0.67 21.68 22.79
CA LEU A 114 0.13 22.97 22.39
C LEU A 114 -0.61 23.57 23.57
N ASP A 115 -0.49 24.87 23.76
CA ASP A 115 -1.41 25.57 24.65
C ASP A 115 -2.81 25.54 24.02
N PRO A 116 -3.87 25.11 24.74
CA PRO A 116 -5.25 25.22 24.28
C PRO A 116 -5.61 26.58 23.69
N GLU A 117 -5.05 27.67 24.22
CA GLU A 117 -5.29 29.04 23.78
C GLU A 117 -4.44 29.46 22.56
N THR A 118 -3.57 28.56 22.05
CA THR A 118 -2.75 28.81 20.86
C THR A 118 -3.66 29.12 19.65
N PRO A 119 -3.50 30.28 18.98
CA PRO A 119 -4.31 30.62 17.81
C PRO A 119 -4.12 29.65 16.63
N ALA A 120 -5.17 29.48 15.81
CA ALA A 120 -5.16 28.56 14.68
C ALA A 120 -3.97 28.71 13.70
N PRO A 121 -3.49 29.92 13.36
CA PRO A 121 -2.32 30.07 12.49
C PRO A 121 -1.03 29.49 13.08
N GLU A 122 -0.85 29.59 14.40
CA GLU A 122 0.32 29.06 15.09
C GLU A 122 0.24 27.54 15.24
N ARG A 123 -0.97 27.00 15.44
CA ARG A 123 -1.23 25.55 15.36
C ARG A 123 -0.89 24.97 13.99
N LEU A 124 -1.23 25.67 12.89
CA LEU A 124 -0.90 25.22 11.53
C LEU A 124 0.61 25.17 11.29
N ARG A 125 1.37 26.16 11.79
CA ARG A 125 2.84 26.12 11.72
C ARG A 125 3.45 24.95 12.50
N ALA A 126 2.90 24.62 13.66
CA ALA A 126 3.33 23.46 14.43
C ALA A 126 3.07 22.14 13.68
N ILE A 127 1.94 22.03 12.97
CA ILE A 127 1.63 20.90 12.09
C ILE A 127 2.66 20.80 10.94
N GLU A 128 2.97 21.90 10.27
CA GLU A 128 3.96 21.94 9.19
C GLU A 128 5.37 21.55 9.68
N ALA A 129 5.74 21.95 10.91
CA ALA A 129 7.02 21.58 11.50
C ALA A 129 7.13 20.08 11.80
N LEU A 130 6.03 19.42 12.16
CA LEU A 130 5.96 17.98 12.40
C LEU A 130 5.93 17.14 11.12
N ALA A 131 5.61 17.76 9.98
CA ALA A 131 5.52 17.09 8.67
C ALA A 131 6.86 17.09 7.89
N LYS A 132 7.91 17.74 8.40
CA LYS A 132 9.28 17.76 7.85
C LYS A 132 10.13 16.66 8.48
#